data_AF-A0A354QT43-F1
#
_entry.id   AF-A0A354QT43-F1
#
_cell.length_a   1.000
_cell.length_b   1.000
_cell.length_c   1.000
_cell.angle_alpha   90.00
_cell.angle_beta   90.00
_cell.angle_gamma   90.00
#
_symmetry.space_group_name_H-M   'P 1'
#
loop_
_entity.id
_entity.type
_entity.pdbx_description
1 polymer ?
#
loop_
_entity_poly.entity_id
_entity_poly.type
_entity_poly.pdbx_seq_one_letter_code
_entity_poly.pdbx_strand_id
1 'polypeptide(L)'
;MNLRKFQLLMSKYGFSIIIMVLELALIFWFFFWLGRWTPTLWIVFVILFSLATILAIVNRSMTPESKVTWLLVAFVPVIGPLLYLMFGERRLSRSELKQLKNMDQMKFREDNSYELRLDLKKTDKSAYGIIKSLLSMDHNADVYDGTESQFFPLGEEMFQKMLEDLRNAEKFIFLEYYIVEEGIMWN
;
A
#
# COMPACT_ATOMS: atom_id res chain seq x y z
N MET A 1 -22.59 -17.66 -73.96
CA MET A 1 -23.11 -17.57 -72.58
C MET A 1 -23.84 -16.24 -72.40
N ASN A 2 -25.10 -16.27 -72.84
CA ASN A 2 -26.23 -15.34 -72.80
C ASN A 2 -26.08 -13.90 -72.24
N LEU A 3 -26.12 -12.93 -73.16
CA LEU A 3 -26.39 -11.48 -72.96
C LEU A 3 -27.56 -11.17 -72.00
N ARG A 4 -28.56 -12.07 -71.89
CA ARG A 4 -29.67 -11.96 -70.94
C ARG A 4 -29.26 -12.08 -69.47
N LYS A 5 -28.23 -12.89 -69.14
CA LYS A 5 -27.70 -12.99 -67.77
C LYS A 5 -26.96 -11.71 -67.37
N PHE A 6 -26.33 -11.04 -68.34
CA PHE A 6 -25.64 -9.77 -68.16
C PHE A 6 -26.64 -8.61 -67.91
N GLN A 7 -27.78 -8.60 -68.60
CA GLN A 7 -28.86 -7.62 -68.38
C GLN A 7 -29.56 -7.78 -67.01
N LEU A 8 -29.65 -9.02 -66.48
CA LEU A 8 -30.17 -9.27 -65.13
C LEU A 8 -29.19 -8.83 -64.04
N LEU A 9 -27.88 -9.05 -64.24
CA LEU A 9 -26.82 -8.51 -63.38
C LEU A 9 -26.79 -6.97 -63.37
N MET A 10 -27.08 -6.33 -64.51
CA MET A 10 -27.17 -4.87 -64.67
C MET A 10 -28.56 -4.29 -64.36
N SER A 11 -29.49 -5.10 -63.83
CA SER A 11 -30.76 -4.59 -63.29
C SER A 11 -30.53 -3.94 -61.92
N LYS A 12 -31.39 -3.01 -61.50
CA LYS A 12 -31.30 -2.33 -60.19
C LYS A 12 -31.14 -3.31 -59.01
N TYR A 13 -31.77 -4.49 -59.11
CA TYR A 13 -31.69 -5.54 -58.08
C TYR A 13 -30.41 -6.38 -58.18
N GLY A 14 -29.90 -6.64 -59.39
CA GLY A 14 -28.65 -7.37 -59.59
C GLY A 14 -27.43 -6.62 -59.02
N PHE A 15 -27.38 -5.30 -59.25
CA PHE A 15 -26.34 -4.44 -58.72
C PHE A 15 -26.34 -4.40 -57.17
N SER A 16 -27.51 -4.28 -56.55
CA SER A 16 -27.64 -4.31 -55.08
C SER A 16 -27.21 -5.64 -54.46
N ILE A 17 -27.53 -6.79 -55.10
CA ILE A 17 -27.11 -8.11 -54.60
C ILE A 17 -25.59 -8.25 -54.68
N ILE A 18 -24.95 -7.77 -55.75
CA ILE A 18 -23.48 -7.80 -55.89
C ILE A 18 -22.82 -6.97 -54.79
N ILE A 19 -23.34 -5.77 -54.51
CA ILE A 19 -22.82 -4.90 -53.44
C ILE A 19 -22.98 -5.58 -52.09
N MET A 20 -24.15 -6.17 -51.79
CA MET A 20 -24.37 -6.88 -50.52
C MET A 20 -23.40 -8.05 -50.33
N VAL A 21 -23.15 -8.83 -51.38
CA VAL A 21 -22.17 -9.93 -51.32
C VAL A 21 -20.76 -9.39 -51.12
N LEU A 22 -20.41 -8.28 -51.75
CA LEU A 22 -19.12 -7.62 -51.60
C LEU A 22 -18.92 -7.06 -50.18
N GLU A 23 -19.94 -6.41 -49.62
CA GLU A 23 -19.94 -5.92 -48.23
C GLU A 23 -19.77 -7.07 -47.24
N LEU A 24 -20.52 -8.17 -47.41
CA LEU A 24 -20.36 -9.37 -46.59
C LEU A 24 -18.95 -9.94 -46.70
N ALA A 25 -18.40 -10.04 -47.91
CA ALA A 25 -17.04 -10.52 -48.12
C ALA A 25 -16.00 -9.60 -47.45
N LEU A 26 -16.20 -8.28 -47.50
CA LEU A 26 -15.34 -7.31 -46.79
C LEU A 26 -15.43 -7.47 -45.28
N ILE A 27 -16.62 -7.67 -44.73
CA ILE A 27 -16.81 -7.91 -43.29
C ILE A 27 -16.11 -9.20 -42.87
N PHE A 28 -16.28 -10.30 -43.62
CA PHE A 28 -15.59 -11.56 -43.33
C PHE A 28 -14.08 -11.41 -43.43
N TRP A 29 -13.59 -10.78 -44.49
CA TRP A 29 -12.17 -10.52 -44.68
C TRP A 29 -11.59 -9.68 -43.53
N PHE A 30 -12.27 -8.60 -43.15
CA PHE A 30 -11.88 -7.76 -42.03
C PHE A 30 -11.90 -8.53 -40.70
N PHE A 31 -12.91 -9.37 -40.47
CA PHE A 31 -13.01 -10.21 -39.28
C PHE A 31 -11.85 -11.20 -39.18
N PHE A 32 -11.54 -11.92 -40.26
CA PHE A 32 -10.39 -12.84 -40.29
C PHE A 32 -9.05 -12.12 -40.18
N TRP A 33 -8.93 -10.94 -40.79
CA TRP A 33 -7.76 -10.09 -40.68
C TRP A 33 -7.55 -9.64 -39.23
N LEU A 34 -8.59 -9.14 -38.57
CA LEU A 34 -8.54 -8.67 -37.18
C LEU A 34 -8.27 -9.84 -36.23
N GLY A 35 -8.91 -10.99 -36.44
CA GLY A 35 -8.69 -12.22 -35.67
C GLY A 35 -7.24 -12.74 -35.74
N ARG A 36 -6.49 -12.43 -36.81
CA ARG A 36 -5.07 -12.75 -36.89
C ARG A 36 -4.22 -11.86 -35.98
N TRP A 37 -4.62 -10.61 -35.74
CA TRP A 37 -3.90 -9.66 -34.88
C TRP A 37 -4.31 -9.76 -33.41
N THR A 38 -5.55 -10.18 -33.10
CA THR A 38 -6.08 -10.27 -31.73
C THR A 38 -5.18 -11.03 -30.75
N PRO A 39 -4.62 -12.22 -31.07
CA PRO A 39 -3.77 -12.96 -30.13
C PRO A 39 -2.50 -12.19 -29.77
N THR A 40 -1.86 -11.56 -30.75
CA THR A 40 -0.65 -10.76 -30.55
C THR A 40 -0.94 -9.53 -29.70
N LEU A 41 -2.02 -8.81 -30.01
CA LEU A 41 -2.45 -7.65 -29.22
C LEU A 41 -2.80 -8.04 -27.78
N TRP A 42 -3.46 -9.18 -27.59
CA TRP A 42 -3.79 -9.70 -26.27
C TRP A 42 -2.54 -10.02 -25.45
N ILE A 43 -1.56 -10.73 -26.04
CA ILE A 43 -0.29 -11.06 -25.36
C ILE A 43 0.45 -9.78 -24.97
N VAL A 44 0.56 -8.82 -25.89
CA VAL A 44 1.21 -7.53 -25.62
C VAL A 44 0.51 -6.80 -24.48
N PHE A 45 -0.83 -6.75 -24.50
CA PHE A 45 -1.62 -6.14 -23.44
C PHE A 45 -1.37 -6.81 -22.09
N VAL A 46 -1.40 -8.14 -22.01
CA VAL A 46 -1.17 -8.89 -20.77
C VAL A 46 0.23 -8.64 -20.21
N ILE A 47 1.25 -8.60 -21.06
CA ILE A 47 2.64 -8.30 -20.66
C ILE A 47 2.75 -6.88 -20.12
N LEU A 48 2.24 -5.89 -20.87
CA LEU A 48 2.29 -4.49 -20.47
C LEU A 48 1.53 -4.24 -19.16
N PHE A 49 0.36 -4.85 -19.01
CA PHE A 49 -0.46 -4.73 -17.81
C PHE A 49 0.20 -5.36 -16.59
N SER A 50 0.81 -6.55 -16.76
CA SER A 50 1.55 -7.22 -15.70
C SER A 50 2.79 -6.42 -15.30
N LEU A 51 3.54 -5.92 -16.27
CA LEU A 51 4.71 -5.07 -16.02
C LEU A 51 4.33 -3.77 -15.31
N ALA A 52 3.26 -3.10 -15.75
CA ALA A 52 2.76 -1.89 -15.10
C ALA A 52 2.35 -2.16 -13.65
N THR A 53 1.74 -3.31 -13.37
CA THR A 53 1.36 -3.72 -12.02
C THR A 53 2.59 -3.98 -11.15
N ILE A 54 3.60 -4.69 -11.67
CA ILE A 54 4.86 -4.93 -10.96
C ILE A 54 5.55 -3.60 -10.63
N LEU A 55 5.65 -2.67 -11.60
CA LEU A 55 6.22 -1.34 -11.38
C LEU A 55 5.42 -0.56 -10.32
N ALA A 56 4.10 -0.65 -10.34
CA ALA A 56 3.24 -0.02 -9.33
C ALA A 56 3.47 -0.59 -7.93
N ILE A 57 3.65 -1.92 -7.81
CA ILE A 57 3.96 -2.58 -6.53
C ILE A 57 5.34 -2.13 -6.02
N VAL A 58 6.35 -2.14 -6.89
CA VAL A 58 7.73 -1.78 -6.52
C VAL A 58 7.84 -0.33 -6.08
N ASN A 59 7.18 0.59 -6.78
CA ASN A 59 7.23 2.03 -6.46
C ASN A 59 6.40 2.41 -5.23
N ARG A 60 5.54 1.53 -4.71
CA ARG A 60 4.68 1.85 -3.58
C ARG A 60 5.42 1.72 -2.25
N SER A 61 5.14 2.63 -1.33
CA SER A 61 5.55 2.57 0.08
C SER A 61 4.66 1.59 0.83
N MET A 62 5.14 0.37 0.99
CA MET A 62 4.49 -0.71 1.74
C MET A 62 5.58 -1.51 2.45
N THR A 63 5.19 -2.27 3.49
CA THR A 63 6.15 -3.12 4.19
C THR A 63 6.77 -4.14 3.22
N PRO A 64 8.04 -4.53 3.41
CA PRO A 64 8.71 -5.48 2.53
C PRO A 64 7.92 -6.78 2.34
N GLU A 65 7.31 -7.30 3.41
CA GLU A 65 6.54 -8.56 3.41
C GLU A 65 5.30 -8.44 2.51
N SER A 66 4.58 -7.32 2.62
CA SER A 66 3.42 -7.03 1.77
C SER A 66 3.82 -6.91 0.30
N LYS A 67 4.96 -6.26 0.01
CA LYS A 67 5.46 -6.07 -1.36
C LYS A 67 5.79 -7.40 -2.03
N VAL A 68 6.52 -8.26 -1.32
CA VAL A 68 6.86 -9.61 -1.80
C VAL A 68 5.60 -10.43 -2.06
N THR A 69 4.62 -10.38 -1.15
CA THR A 69 3.34 -11.09 -1.30
C THR A 69 2.62 -10.68 -2.58
N TRP A 70 2.49 -9.38 -2.86
CA TRP A 70 1.82 -8.91 -4.07
C TRP A 70 2.61 -9.15 -5.35
N LEU A 71 3.95 -9.15 -5.30
CA LEU A 71 4.78 -9.54 -6.44
C LEU A 71 4.57 -11.00 -6.83
N LEU A 72 4.49 -11.90 -5.85
CA LEU A 72 4.19 -13.32 -6.10
C LEU A 72 2.82 -13.50 -6.74
N VAL A 73 1.80 -12.79 -6.24
CA VAL A 73 0.45 -12.80 -6.81
C VAL A 73 0.46 -12.26 -8.25
N ALA A 74 1.13 -11.13 -8.49
CA ALA A 74 1.22 -10.48 -9.80
C ALA A 74 1.95 -11.33 -10.86
N PHE A 75 2.69 -12.37 -10.45
CA PHE A 75 3.36 -13.29 -11.37
C PHE A 75 2.39 -14.17 -12.16
N VAL A 76 1.15 -14.37 -11.66
CA VAL A 76 0.09 -15.06 -12.38
C VAL A 76 -0.51 -14.08 -13.41
N PRO A 77 -0.31 -14.28 -14.73
CA PRO A 77 -0.77 -13.33 -15.74
C PRO A 77 -2.29 -13.17 -15.70
N VAL A 78 -2.77 -11.97 -16.02
CA VAL A 78 -4.19 -11.57 -15.98
C VAL A 78 -4.75 -11.54 -14.55
N ILE A 79 -4.81 -12.68 -13.86
CA ILE A 79 -5.44 -12.83 -12.55
C ILE A 79 -4.67 -12.06 -11.47
N GLY A 80 -3.35 -12.18 -11.43
CA GLY A 80 -2.50 -11.52 -10.44
C GLY A 80 -2.64 -9.99 -10.44
N PRO A 81 -2.40 -9.33 -11.58
CA PRO A 81 -2.67 -7.91 -11.76
C PRO A 81 -4.10 -7.48 -11.39
N LEU A 82 -5.13 -8.26 -11.76
CA LEU A 82 -6.52 -7.98 -11.40
C LEU A 82 -6.74 -8.05 -9.87
N LEU A 83 -6.23 -9.09 -9.22
CA LEU A 83 -6.31 -9.25 -7.76
C LEU A 83 -5.59 -8.11 -7.03
N TYR A 84 -4.43 -7.68 -7.53
CA TYR A 84 -3.73 -6.53 -6.97
C TYR A 84 -4.56 -5.24 -7.08
N LEU A 85 -5.21 -5.00 -8.22
CA LEU A 85 -6.08 -3.81 -8.36
C LEU A 85 -7.30 -3.85 -7.43
N MET A 86 -7.85 -5.04 -7.18
CA MET A 86 -9.02 -5.20 -6.32
C MET A 86 -8.67 -5.14 -4.83
N PHE A 87 -7.57 -5.77 -4.42
CA PHE A 87 -7.26 -6.06 -3.02
C PHE A 87 -5.87 -5.58 -2.55
N GLY A 88 -4.96 -5.30 -3.49
CA GLY A 88 -3.61 -4.83 -3.17
C GLY A 88 -3.55 -3.44 -2.56
N GLU A 89 -4.61 -2.65 -2.76
CA GLU A 89 -4.72 -1.32 -2.22
C GLU A 89 -5.62 -1.27 -0.98
N ARG A 90 -5.02 -1.22 0.22
CA ARG A 90 -5.72 -0.66 1.38
C ARG A 90 -5.90 0.84 1.16
N ARG A 91 -7.03 1.23 0.55
CA ARG A 91 -7.43 2.63 0.43
C ARG A 91 -7.86 3.11 1.80
N LEU A 92 -7.02 3.92 2.45
CA LEU A 92 -7.46 4.65 3.63
C LEU A 92 -8.68 5.50 3.22
N SER A 93 -9.76 5.38 3.97
CA SER A 93 -10.93 6.20 3.79
C SER A 93 -10.56 7.67 3.95
N ARG A 94 -11.36 8.55 3.34
CA ARG A 94 -11.19 10.01 3.53
C ARG A 94 -11.24 10.40 5.02
N SER A 95 -11.98 9.64 5.83
CA SER A 95 -12.07 9.84 7.27
C SER A 95 -10.75 9.50 7.98
N GLU A 96 -10.16 8.33 7.68
CA GLU A 96 -8.87 7.92 8.25
C GLU A 96 -7.75 8.91 7.85
N LEU A 97 -7.71 9.33 6.59
CA LEU A 97 -6.75 10.34 6.12
C LEU A 97 -6.93 11.68 6.83
N LYS A 98 -8.17 12.09 7.10
CA LYS A 98 -8.46 13.32 7.85
C LYS A 98 -8.06 13.19 9.31
N GLN A 99 -8.29 12.02 9.92
CA GLN A 99 -7.91 11.75 11.31
C GLN A 99 -6.38 11.78 11.47
N LEU A 100 -5.64 11.14 10.56
CA LEU A 100 -4.17 11.19 10.54
C LEU A 100 -3.67 12.63 10.43
N LYS A 101 -4.23 13.42 9.50
CA LYS A 101 -3.88 14.85 9.38
C LYS A 101 -4.20 15.66 10.63
N ASN A 102 -5.31 15.36 11.31
CA ASN A 102 -5.68 16.05 12.54
C ASN A 102 -4.75 15.68 13.70
N MET A 103 -4.30 14.42 13.80
CA MET A 103 -3.29 14.00 14.77
C MET A 103 -1.96 14.71 14.53
N ASP A 104 -1.54 14.85 13.27
CA ASP A 104 -0.35 15.62 12.88
C ASP A 104 -0.48 17.13 13.18
N GLN A 105 -1.69 17.65 13.37
CA GLN A 105 -1.94 19.05 13.71
C GLN A 105 -1.95 19.30 15.23
N MET A 106 -2.03 18.26 16.06
CA MET A 106 -1.86 18.38 17.53
C MET A 106 -0.39 18.58 17.94
N LYS A 107 0.38 19.30 17.12
CA LYS A 107 1.81 19.62 17.35
C LYS A 107 2.03 20.83 18.25
N PHE A 108 0.98 21.36 18.88
CA PHE A 108 1.12 22.42 19.87
C PHE A 108 1.56 21.78 21.19
N ARG A 109 2.85 21.49 21.32
CA ARG A 109 3.51 21.19 22.59
C ARG A 109 4.47 22.30 22.95
N GLU A 110 4.51 22.60 24.24
CA GLU A 110 5.51 23.48 24.85
C GLU A 110 6.85 22.73 24.86
N ASP A 111 7.88 23.32 24.24
CA ASP A 111 9.22 22.72 24.15
C ASP A 111 9.95 22.88 25.48
N ASN A 112 9.56 22.07 26.45
CA ASN A 112 10.07 22.10 27.83
C ASN A 112 11.54 21.66 27.91
N SER A 113 12.07 21.03 26.87
CA SER A 113 13.42 20.48 26.86
C SER A 113 14.44 21.35 26.11
N TYR A 114 14.06 22.53 25.61
CA TYR A 114 14.96 23.40 24.84
C TYR A 114 16.24 23.77 25.58
N GLU A 115 16.13 24.22 26.84
CA GLU A 115 17.28 24.63 27.65
C GLU A 115 18.20 23.46 27.96
N LEU A 116 17.63 22.30 28.31
CA LEU A 116 18.37 21.08 28.58
C LEU A 116 19.16 20.63 27.33
N ARG A 117 18.57 20.71 26.14
CA ARG A 117 19.28 20.39 24.89
C ARG A 117 20.40 21.37 24.57
N LEU A 118 20.24 22.65 24.91
CA LEU A 118 21.29 23.65 24.75
C LEU A 118 22.46 23.38 25.70
N ASP A 119 22.18 22.98 26.93
CA ASP A 119 23.21 22.58 27.88
C ASP A 119 23.93 21.32 27.41
N LEU A 120 23.19 20.27 27.05
CA LEU A 120 23.73 19.02 26.50
C LEU A 120 24.62 19.27 25.27
N LYS A 121 24.25 20.20 24.39
CA LYS A 121 25.08 20.55 23.23
C LYS A 121 26.47 21.08 23.62
N LYS A 122 26.58 21.71 24.80
CA LYS A 122 27.84 22.24 25.35
C LYS A 122 28.59 21.18 26.16
N THR A 123 27.88 20.40 26.98
CA THR A 123 28.46 19.43 27.93
C THR A 123 28.79 18.09 27.29
N ASP A 124 27.90 17.54 26.45
CA ASP A 124 28.07 16.26 25.76
C ASP A 124 27.50 16.28 24.33
N LYS A 125 28.37 16.53 23.37
CA LYS A 125 28.01 16.57 21.94
C LYS A 125 27.55 15.21 21.39
N SER A 126 28.01 14.10 21.96
CA SER A 126 27.64 12.76 21.51
C SER A 126 26.19 12.47 21.91
N ALA A 127 25.87 12.67 23.19
CA ALA A 127 24.51 12.54 23.70
C ALA A 127 23.54 13.49 22.97
N TYR A 128 23.95 14.76 22.76
CA TYR A 128 23.16 15.71 21.98
C TYR A 128 22.88 15.23 20.55
N GLY A 129 23.85 14.61 19.88
CA GLY A 129 23.69 14.07 18.53
C GLY A 129 22.63 12.97 18.47
N ILE A 130 22.66 12.04 19.43
CA ILE A 130 21.69 10.94 19.54
C ILE A 130 20.29 11.50 19.82
N ILE A 131 20.16 12.36 20.82
CA ILE A 131 18.89 12.98 21.22
C ILE A 131 18.30 13.78 20.05
N LYS A 132 19.13 14.58 19.36
CA LYS A 132 18.68 15.33 18.18
C LYS A 132 18.16 14.41 17.08
N SER A 133 18.81 13.26 16.85
CA SER A 133 18.35 12.27 15.88
C SER A 133 17.00 11.68 16.29
N LEU A 134 16.83 11.31 17.56
CA LEU A 134 15.58 10.74 18.08
C LEU A 134 14.41 11.75 17.96
N LEU A 135 14.62 13.00 18.38
CA LEU A 135 13.60 14.05 18.28
C LEU A 135 13.27 14.45 16.84
N SER A 136 14.15 14.18 15.88
CA SER A 136 13.85 14.39 14.46
C SER A 136 12.90 13.33 13.88
N MET A 137 12.85 12.15 14.52
CA MET A 137 11.96 11.05 14.13
C MET A 137 10.61 11.15 14.84
N ASP A 138 10.60 11.55 16.11
CA ASP A 138 9.40 11.74 16.90
C ASP A 138 9.30 13.19 17.40
N HIS A 139 8.34 13.92 16.84
CA HIS A 139 8.12 15.33 17.17
C HIS A 139 7.31 15.51 18.46
N ASN A 140 6.80 14.42 19.06
CA ASN A 140 6.02 14.45 20.30
C ASN A 140 6.84 14.04 21.54
N ALA A 141 8.11 13.67 21.37
CA ALA A 141 9.00 13.33 22.47
C ALA A 141 9.64 14.57 23.09
N ASP A 142 9.87 14.54 24.40
CA ASP A 142 10.60 15.56 25.17
C ASP A 142 11.75 14.91 25.94
N VAL A 143 12.76 15.71 26.27
CA VAL A 143 13.93 15.27 27.05
C VAL A 143 13.75 15.70 28.49
N TYR A 144 13.92 14.75 29.40
CA TYR A 144 13.87 14.99 30.84
C TYR A 144 15.22 14.69 31.47
N ASP A 145 15.58 15.47 32.49
CA ASP A 145 16.73 15.22 33.36
C ASP A 145 16.23 15.00 34.79
N GLY A 146 17.02 14.29 35.62
CA GLY A 146 16.69 14.00 37.00
C GLY A 146 15.51 13.03 37.17
N THR A 147 15.23 12.20 36.16
CA THR A 147 14.21 11.16 36.28
C THR A 147 14.76 9.96 37.05
N GLU A 148 14.02 9.47 38.04
CA GLU A 148 14.34 8.20 38.68
C GLU A 148 13.98 7.07 37.72
N SER A 149 15.00 6.39 37.21
CA SER A 149 14.85 5.30 36.25
C SER A 149 15.57 4.07 36.75
N GLN A 150 14.86 2.92 36.73
CA GLN A 150 15.43 1.63 37.09
C GLN A 150 15.39 0.71 35.88
N PHE A 151 16.55 0.14 35.53
CA PHE A 151 16.66 -0.85 34.45
C PHE A 151 16.52 -2.26 35.01
N PHE A 152 15.64 -3.06 34.41
CA PHE A 152 15.45 -4.47 34.73
C PHE A 152 15.98 -5.34 33.59
N PRO A 153 17.05 -6.14 33.81
CA PRO A 153 17.56 -7.05 32.79
C PRO A 153 16.65 -8.26 32.56
N LEU A 154 15.81 -8.60 33.54
CA LEU A 154 14.92 -9.76 33.53
C LEU A 154 13.47 -9.33 33.72
N GLY A 155 12.56 -10.00 33.00
CA GLY A 155 11.13 -9.70 33.04
C GLY A 155 10.49 -10.05 34.38
N GLU A 156 11.00 -11.08 35.05
CA GLU A 156 10.56 -11.54 36.37
C GLU A 156 10.79 -10.47 37.43
N GLU A 157 11.95 -9.81 37.41
CA GLU A 157 12.27 -8.70 38.33
C GLU A 157 11.36 -7.50 38.09
N MET A 158 11.17 -7.12 36.82
CA MET A 158 10.25 -6.04 36.43
C MET A 158 8.81 -6.37 36.86
N PHE A 159 8.37 -7.62 36.70
CA PHE A 159 7.04 -8.07 37.06
C PHE A 159 6.80 -7.95 38.57
N GLN A 160 7.76 -8.36 39.40
CA GLN A 160 7.65 -8.18 40.86
C GLN A 160 7.54 -6.71 41.26
N LYS A 161 8.36 -5.82 40.65
CA LYS A 161 8.29 -4.38 40.92
C LYS A 161 6.95 -3.80 40.48
N MET A 162 6.48 -4.16 39.29
CA MET A 162 5.18 -3.72 38.76
C MET A 162 4.03 -4.11 39.69
N LEU A 163 4.02 -5.33 40.24
CA LEU A 163 3.01 -5.76 41.21
C LEU A 163 3.03 -4.93 42.50
N GLU A 164 4.21 -4.51 42.97
CA GLU A 164 4.36 -3.60 44.11
C GLU A 164 3.77 -2.22 43.78
N ASP A 165 4.11 -1.65 42.63
CA ASP A 165 3.62 -0.34 42.20
C ASP A 165 2.10 -0.34 42.01
N LEU A 166 1.54 -1.44 41.48
CA LEU A 166 0.08 -1.64 41.36
C LEU A 166 -0.61 -1.68 42.73
N ARG A 167 0.01 -2.26 43.76
CA ARG A 167 -0.54 -2.30 45.12
C ARG A 167 -0.47 -0.94 45.82
N ASN A 168 0.56 -0.16 45.52
CA ASN A 168 0.80 1.16 46.11
C ASN A 168 0.08 2.30 45.39
N ALA A 169 -0.54 2.05 44.23
CA ALA A 169 -1.22 3.08 43.46
C ALA A 169 -2.46 3.64 44.19
N GLU A 170 -2.46 4.96 44.46
CA GLU A 170 -3.53 5.60 45.25
C GLU A 170 -4.65 6.23 44.40
N LYS A 171 -4.32 6.75 43.22
CA LYS A 171 -5.25 7.57 42.42
C LYS A 171 -5.71 6.87 41.15
N PHE A 172 -4.75 6.54 40.29
CA PHE A 172 -5.02 5.99 38.96
C PHE A 172 -3.93 4.99 38.59
N ILE A 173 -4.34 3.96 37.86
CA ILE A 173 -3.45 3.00 37.21
C ILE A 173 -3.76 3.09 35.72
N PHE A 174 -2.76 3.41 34.91
CA PHE A 174 -2.84 3.39 33.45
C PHE A 174 -2.11 2.15 32.94
N LEU A 175 -2.81 1.31 32.19
CA LEU A 175 -2.28 0.06 31.65
C LEU A 175 -2.38 0.11 30.13
N GLU A 176 -1.23 0.07 29.45
CA GLU A 176 -1.13 -0.02 27.99
C GLU A 176 -0.35 -1.27 27.62
N TYR A 177 -1.04 -2.29 27.13
CA TYR A 177 -0.48 -3.60 26.81
C TYR A 177 -1.01 -4.11 25.48
N TYR A 178 -0.18 -4.91 24.79
CA TYR A 178 -0.60 -5.61 23.58
C TYR A 178 -1.57 -6.77 23.89
N ILE A 179 -1.31 -7.52 24.97
CA ILE A 179 -2.11 -8.65 25.45
C ILE A 179 -2.21 -8.57 26.98
N VAL A 180 -3.41 -8.83 27.51
CA VAL A 180 -3.67 -9.02 28.95
C VAL A 180 -4.47 -10.31 29.08
N GLU A 181 -3.90 -11.30 29.77
CA GLU A 181 -4.49 -12.64 29.91
C GLU A 181 -4.19 -13.20 31.31
N GLU A 182 -5.06 -14.10 31.78
CA GLU A 182 -4.85 -14.83 33.03
C GLU A 182 -3.73 -15.87 32.87
N GLY A 183 -2.81 -15.93 33.83
CA GLY A 183 -1.69 -16.87 33.80
C GLY A 183 -0.77 -16.75 35.01
N ILE A 184 0.27 -17.60 35.02
CA ILE A 184 1.32 -17.59 36.05
C ILE A 184 2.61 -17.16 35.36
N MET A 185 3.25 -16.12 35.89
CA MET A 185 4.61 -15.75 35.48
C MET A 185 5.56 -16.88 35.88
N TRP A 186 6.37 -17.36 34.95
CA TRP A 186 7.39 -18.38 35.27
C TRP A 186 8.40 -17.86 36.29
N ASN A 187 8.94 -18.78 37.09
CA ASN A 187 9.91 -18.49 38.15
C ASN A 187 11.31 -18.22 37.61
#